data_AF-A0A4Q3RN15-F1
#
_entry.id   AF-A0A4Q3RN15-F1
#
_cell.length_a   1.000
_cell.length_b   1.000
_cell.length_c   1.000
_cell.angle_alpha   90.00
_cell.angle_beta   90.00
_cell.angle_gamma   90.00
#
_symmetry.space_group_name_H-M   'P 1'
#
loop_
_entity.id
_entity.type
_entity.pdbx_description
1 polymer ?
#
loop_
_entity_poly.entity_id
_entity_poly.type
_entity_poly.pdbx_seq_one_letter_code
_entity_poly.pdbx_strand_id
1 'polypeptide(L)'
;SESFGSQCVVLAIDTKQEVDGEWYVYLNGGRTPTETKTIDWATDAVALGAGEILLTSMNHDGTKEGFALEITALLSKTLPVPIIASGGAGSMQHFKEVFQKGCADAALAASIFHYKEIEIKSLKKYLQPYAAIRL
;
A
#
# COMPACT_ATOMS: atom_id res chain seq x y z
N SER A 1 -4.84 5.98 -19.46
CA SER A 1 -5.87 6.87 -18.87
C SER A 1 -6.68 7.57 -19.95
N GLU A 2 -6.07 8.01 -21.05
CA GLU A 2 -6.74 8.83 -22.10
C GLU A 2 -8.05 8.25 -22.67
N SER A 3 -8.17 6.92 -22.81
CA SER A 3 -9.39 6.30 -23.38
C SER A 3 -10.50 6.00 -22.37
N PHE A 4 -10.17 5.82 -21.08
CA PHE A 4 -11.10 5.27 -20.07
C PHE A 4 -11.17 6.07 -18.76
N GLY A 5 -10.35 7.12 -18.63
CA GLY A 5 -10.14 7.89 -17.41
C GLY A 5 -9.10 7.24 -16.47
N SER A 6 -8.49 8.07 -15.61
CA SER A 6 -7.44 7.63 -14.68
C SER A 6 -7.95 6.65 -13.63
N GLN A 7 -9.23 6.73 -13.25
CA GLN A 7 -9.86 5.84 -12.26
C GLN A 7 -9.86 4.34 -12.68
N CYS A 8 -9.55 4.04 -13.94
CA CYS A 8 -9.43 2.67 -14.44
C CYS A 8 -7.98 2.16 -14.47
N VAL A 9 -7.01 2.94 -13.95
CA VAL A 9 -5.58 2.62 -13.98
C VAL A 9 -5.02 2.59 -12.55
N VAL A 10 -4.69 1.39 -12.09
CA VAL A 10 -3.96 1.17 -10.84
C VAL A 10 -2.50 0.89 -11.17
N LEU A 11 -1.57 1.67 -10.61
CA LEU A 11 -0.15 1.37 -10.70
C LEU A 11 0.28 0.57 -9.48
N ALA A 12 0.77 -0.65 -9.71
CA ALA A 12 1.48 -1.41 -8.68
C ALA A 12 2.94 -0.94 -8.60
N ILE A 13 3.40 -0.64 -7.38
CA ILE A 13 4.79 -0.29 -7.08
C ILE A 13 5.33 -1.28 -6.04
N ASP A 14 6.29 -2.10 -6.44
CA ASP A 14 7.13 -2.84 -5.51
C ASP A 14 8.24 -1.92 -5.02
N THR A 15 8.34 -1.73 -3.71
CA THR A 15 9.34 -0.85 -3.12
C THR A 15 10.06 -1.49 -1.94
N LYS A 16 11.34 -1.13 -1.79
CA LYS A 16 12.17 -1.54 -0.66
C LYS A 16 12.92 -0.34 -0.10
N GLN A 17 12.95 -0.24 1.22
CA GLN A 17 13.84 0.64 1.95
C GLN A 17 15.24 0.01 1.97
N GLU A 18 16.21 0.76 1.45
CA GLU A 18 17.62 0.36 1.43
C GLU A 18 18.37 0.90 2.65
N VAL A 19 19.65 0.54 2.75
CA VAL A 19 20.51 0.84 3.90
C VAL A 19 20.75 2.34 4.14
N ASP A 20 20.56 3.16 3.11
CA ASP A 20 20.61 4.62 3.20
C ASP A 20 19.32 5.22 3.82
N GLY A 21 18.31 4.39 4.08
CA GLY A 21 17.02 4.78 4.61
C GLY A 21 16.02 5.23 3.54
N GLU A 22 16.42 5.26 2.27
CA GLU A 22 15.59 5.70 1.16
C GLU A 22 14.79 4.53 0.56
N TRP A 23 13.65 4.87 -0.05
CA TRP A 23 12.76 3.91 -0.68
C TRP A 23 12.95 3.92 -2.20
N TYR A 24 13.31 2.76 -2.75
CA TYR A 24 13.54 2.59 -4.19
C TYR A 24 12.50 1.66 -4.82
N VAL A 25 12.25 1.87 -6.12
CA VAL A 25 11.39 1.01 -6.94
C VAL A 25 12.16 -0.24 -7.36
N TYR A 26 11.46 -1.38 -7.37
CA TYR A 26 11.96 -2.65 -7.87
C TYR A 26 11.13 -3.15 -9.05
N LEU A 27 11.81 -3.82 -9.97
CA LEU A 27 11.21 -4.46 -11.15
C LEU A 27 11.28 -5.98 -11.04
N ASN A 28 10.59 -6.66 -11.97
CA ASN A 28 10.59 -8.12 -12.10
C ASN A 28 10.15 -8.86 -10.82
N GLY A 29 9.11 -8.34 -10.16
CA GLY A 29 8.57 -8.89 -8.91
C GLY A 29 9.57 -8.79 -7.76
N GLY A 30 10.14 -7.59 -7.57
CA GLY A 30 11.10 -7.35 -6.49
C GLY A 30 12.53 -7.86 -6.72
N ARG A 31 12.88 -8.32 -7.92
CA ARG A 31 14.21 -8.95 -8.17
C ARG A 31 15.27 -7.99 -8.68
N THR A 32 14.85 -6.91 -9.33
CA THR A 32 15.77 -5.99 -9.99
C THR A 32 15.64 -4.61 -9.33
N PRO A 33 16.66 -4.15 -8.57
CA PRO A 33 16.65 -2.80 -8.02
C PRO A 33 16.74 -1.75 -9.12
N THR A 34 16.19 -0.58 -8.86
CA THR A 34 16.40 0.62 -9.68
C THR A 34 17.03 1.73 -8.83
N GLU A 35 17.53 2.78 -9.49
CA GLU A 35 17.98 4.00 -8.81
C GLU A 35 16.81 4.99 -8.59
N THR A 36 15.60 4.63 -8.99
CA THR A 36 14.43 5.50 -8.94
C THR A 36 13.80 5.47 -7.56
N LYS A 37 13.72 6.63 -6.91
CA LYS A 37 13.01 6.76 -5.64
C LYS A 37 11.52 6.54 -5.83
N THR A 38 10.90 5.87 -4.86
CA THR A 38 9.48 5.51 -4.89
C THR A 38 8.56 6.71 -4.96
N ILE A 39 8.86 7.79 -4.22
CA ILE A 39 8.05 9.02 -4.25
C ILE A 39 8.12 9.71 -5.62
N ASP A 40 9.30 9.75 -6.23
CA ASP A 40 9.51 10.38 -7.54
C ASP A 40 8.74 9.60 -8.60
N TRP A 41 8.87 8.27 -8.62
CA TRP A 41 8.14 7.41 -9.56
C TRP A 41 6.63 7.51 -9.39
N ALA A 42 6.13 7.49 -8.15
CA ALA A 42 4.70 7.57 -7.89
C ALA A 42 4.14 8.94 -8.31
N THR A 43 4.90 10.02 -8.11
CA THR A 43 4.53 11.37 -8.56
C THR A 43 4.44 11.45 -10.08
N ASP A 44 5.47 10.95 -10.78
CA ASP A 44 5.49 10.90 -12.24
C ASP A 44 4.34 10.05 -12.80
N ALA A 45 4.09 8.89 -12.20
CA ALA A 45 3.00 8.01 -12.62
C ALA A 45 1.62 8.65 -12.50
N VAL A 46 1.38 9.41 -11.42
CA VAL A 46 0.13 10.16 -11.25
C VAL A 46 0.02 11.26 -12.30
N ALA A 47 1.12 11.98 -12.59
CA ALA A 47 1.14 12.97 -13.67
C ALA A 47 0.87 12.35 -15.06
N LEU A 48 1.29 11.10 -15.27
CA LEU A 48 1.01 10.30 -16.47
C LEU A 48 -0.39 9.67 -16.48
N GLY A 49 -1.17 9.84 -15.40
CA GLY A 49 -2.59 9.46 -15.33
C GLY A 49 -2.88 8.14 -14.62
N ALA A 50 -2.00 7.66 -13.74
CA ALA A 50 -2.40 6.67 -12.74
C ALA A 50 -3.49 7.27 -11.82
N GLY A 51 -4.58 6.53 -11.58
CA GLY A 51 -5.68 6.97 -10.72
C GLY A 51 -5.67 6.38 -9.32
N GLU A 52 -4.83 5.39 -9.06
CA GLU A 52 -4.64 4.74 -7.76
C GLU A 52 -3.26 4.08 -7.71
N ILE A 53 -2.63 4.07 -6.53
CA ILE A 53 -1.33 3.41 -6.31
C ILE A 53 -1.54 2.20 -5.40
N LEU A 54 -1.14 1.02 -5.86
CA LEU A 54 -0.96 -0.17 -5.05
C LEU A 54 0.50 -0.27 -4.59
N LEU A 55 0.76 0.12 -3.34
CA LEU A 55 2.11 0.16 -2.78
C LEU A 55 2.42 -1.14 -2.02
N THR A 56 3.33 -1.95 -2.54
CA THR A 56 3.80 -3.17 -1.88
C THR A 56 5.19 -2.96 -1.30
N SER A 57 5.31 -3.05 0.04
CA SER A 57 6.62 -2.97 0.70
C SER A 57 7.28 -4.34 0.80
N MET A 58 8.41 -4.49 0.11
CA MET A 58 9.21 -5.72 0.15
C MET A 58 9.86 -6.00 1.50
N ASN A 59 10.14 -4.98 2.31
CA ASN A 59 10.67 -5.18 3.66
C ASN A 59 9.64 -5.84 4.60
N HIS A 60 8.35 -5.70 4.27
CA HIS A 60 7.24 -6.15 5.10
C HIS A 60 6.48 -7.33 4.50
N ASP A 61 6.56 -7.53 3.18
CA ASP A 61 5.78 -8.57 2.52
C ASP A 61 6.12 -9.98 3.07
N GLY A 62 5.06 -10.76 3.34
CA GLY A 62 5.17 -12.09 3.95
C GLY A 62 5.58 -12.13 5.44
N THR A 63 6.00 -11.03 6.08
CA THR A 63 6.51 -11.05 7.46
C THR A 63 5.41 -11.19 8.52
N LYS A 64 4.21 -10.69 8.20
CA LYS A 64 3.09 -10.52 9.16
C LYS A 64 3.37 -9.56 10.32
N GLU A 65 4.38 -8.68 10.20
CA GLU A 65 4.78 -7.74 11.25
C GLU A 65 4.19 -6.32 11.10
N GLY A 66 3.29 -6.12 10.13
CA GLY A 66 2.64 -4.83 9.86
C GLY A 66 2.95 -4.26 8.48
N PHE A 67 2.18 -3.26 8.08
CA PHE A 67 2.40 -2.53 6.83
C PHE A 67 3.53 -1.49 6.98
N ALA A 68 4.09 -1.05 5.86
CA ALA A 68 5.08 0.03 5.84
C ALA A 68 4.45 1.41 6.06
N LEU A 69 4.21 1.77 7.32
CA LEU A 69 3.44 2.97 7.69
C LEU A 69 4.05 4.29 7.19
N GLU A 70 5.38 4.43 7.24
CA GLU A 70 6.07 5.69 6.91
C GLU A 70 5.92 6.08 5.44
N ILE A 71 6.34 5.19 4.53
CA ILE A 71 6.22 5.44 3.08
C ILE A 71 4.76 5.51 2.64
N THR A 72 3.88 4.71 3.24
CA THR A 72 2.43 4.81 2.97
C THR A 72 1.90 6.19 3.35
N ALA A 73 2.26 6.71 4.53
CA ALA A 73 1.86 8.04 4.97
C ALA A 73 2.44 9.15 4.09
N LEU A 74 3.69 9.00 3.65
CA LEU A 74 4.33 9.96 2.74
C LEU A 74 3.55 10.05 1.42
N LEU A 75 3.27 8.91 0.78
CA LEU A 75 2.53 8.90 -0.49
C LEU A 75 1.10 9.41 -0.30
N SER A 76 0.38 8.93 0.72
CA SER A 76 -1.03 9.28 0.95
C SER A 76 -1.23 10.77 1.25
N LYS A 77 -0.24 11.45 1.83
CA LYS A 77 -0.29 12.89 2.10
C LYS A 77 0.18 13.75 0.92
N THR A 78 0.93 13.18 0.00
CA THR A 78 1.59 13.93 -1.08
C THR A 78 0.83 13.81 -2.39
N LEU A 79 0.29 12.63 -2.68
CA LEU A 79 -0.34 12.33 -3.97
C LEU A 79 -1.86 12.60 -3.92
N PRO A 80 -2.44 13.16 -4.99
CA PRO A 80 -3.87 13.45 -5.07
C PRO A 80 -4.72 12.23 -5.49
N VAL A 81 -4.20 11.01 -5.31
CA VAL A 81 -4.87 9.76 -5.70
C VAL A 81 -4.89 8.77 -4.53
N PRO A 82 -5.86 7.84 -4.49
CA PRO A 82 -5.92 6.84 -3.43
C PRO A 82 -4.67 5.94 -3.37
N ILE A 83 -4.27 5.59 -2.15
CA ILE A 83 -3.17 4.67 -1.87
C ILE A 83 -3.70 3.38 -1.22
N ILE A 84 -3.44 2.25 -1.87
CA ILE A 84 -3.66 0.92 -1.32
C ILE A 84 -2.35 0.44 -0.70
N ALA A 85 -2.34 0.25 0.62
CA ALA A 85 -1.20 -0.35 1.31
C ALA A 85 -1.22 -1.89 1.16
N SER A 86 -0.08 -2.48 0.81
CA SER A 86 0.08 -3.92 0.59
C SER A 86 1.39 -4.44 1.19
N GLY A 87 1.35 -5.70 1.66
CA GLY A 87 2.48 -6.40 2.28
C GLY A 87 2.55 -6.23 3.81
N GLY A 88 2.67 -7.36 4.52
CA GLY A 88 2.98 -7.41 5.96
C GLY A 88 1.81 -7.47 6.94
N ALA A 89 0.56 -7.42 6.48
CA ALA A 89 -0.59 -7.59 7.37
C ALA A 89 -0.56 -8.96 8.10
N GLY A 90 -0.75 -8.93 9.42
CA GLY A 90 -0.69 -10.11 10.29
C GLY A 90 -1.76 -10.11 11.39
N SER A 91 -2.18 -8.92 11.83
CA SER A 91 -3.21 -8.74 12.86
C SER A 91 -4.22 -7.66 12.45
N MET A 92 -5.39 -7.64 13.11
CA MET A 92 -6.38 -6.55 12.88
C MET A 92 -5.81 -5.18 13.26
N GLN A 93 -4.89 -5.12 14.24
CA GLN A 93 -4.20 -3.89 14.64
C GLN A 93 -3.38 -3.29 13.49
N HIS A 94 -2.77 -4.12 12.63
CA HIS A 94 -1.98 -3.62 11.49
C HIS A 94 -2.86 -2.83 10.51
N PHE A 95 -4.12 -3.24 10.31
CA PHE A 95 -5.08 -2.50 9.50
C PHE A 95 -5.47 -1.17 10.15
N LYS A 96 -5.73 -1.16 11.46
CA LYS A 96 -5.99 0.09 12.18
C LYS A 96 -4.83 1.07 12.01
N GLU A 97 -3.60 0.59 12.15
CA GLU A 97 -2.41 1.43 12.05
C GLU A 97 -2.19 1.98 10.66
N VAL A 98 -2.42 1.18 9.61
CA VAL A 98 -2.24 1.68 8.24
C VAL A 98 -3.29 2.72 7.85
N PHE A 99 -4.52 2.63 8.38
CA PHE A 99 -5.52 3.68 8.20
C PHE A 99 -5.22 4.93 9.04
N GLN A 100 -4.85 4.79 10.31
CA GLN A 100 -4.68 5.94 11.21
C GLN A 100 -3.31 6.64 11.09
N LYS A 101 -2.22 5.87 11.00
CA LYS A 101 -0.85 6.37 10.94
C LYS A 101 -0.34 6.43 9.50
N GLY A 102 -0.64 5.39 8.72
CA GLY A 102 -0.28 5.30 7.30
C GLY A 102 -1.15 6.16 6.39
N CYS A 103 -2.30 6.63 6.86
CA CYS A 103 -3.26 7.42 6.08
C CYS A 103 -3.70 6.75 4.76
N ALA A 104 -3.59 5.43 4.65
CA ALA A 104 -3.98 4.71 3.44
C ALA A 104 -5.49 4.79 3.20
N ASP A 105 -5.90 4.81 1.94
CA ASP A 105 -7.32 4.76 1.55
C ASP A 105 -7.84 3.32 1.57
N ALA A 106 -6.96 2.35 1.32
CA ALA A 106 -7.28 0.93 1.36
C ALA A 106 -6.10 0.10 1.88
N ALA A 107 -6.40 -1.12 2.33
CA ALA A 107 -5.42 -2.08 2.79
C ALA A 107 -5.68 -3.45 2.15
N LEU A 108 -4.64 -4.00 1.51
CA LEU A 108 -4.67 -5.28 0.83
C LEU A 108 -3.87 -6.31 1.63
N ALA A 109 -4.46 -7.47 1.86
CA ALA A 109 -3.80 -8.64 2.43
C ALA A 109 -4.32 -9.91 1.77
N ALA A 110 -3.46 -10.92 1.62
CA ALA A 110 -3.82 -12.19 0.99
C ALA A 110 -3.77 -13.37 1.97
N SER A 111 -2.59 -13.67 2.53
CA SER A 111 -2.33 -14.89 3.30
C SER A 111 -3.25 -15.04 4.52
N ILE A 112 -3.40 -13.99 5.33
CA ILE A 112 -4.23 -14.01 6.54
C ILE A 112 -5.72 -14.30 6.27
N PHE A 113 -6.22 -13.95 5.09
CA PHE A 113 -7.59 -14.25 4.69
C PHE A 113 -7.70 -15.64 4.05
N HIS A 114 -6.72 -16.01 3.23
CA HIS A 114 -6.67 -17.35 2.61
C HIS A 114 -6.61 -18.46 3.66
N TYR A 115 -5.78 -18.28 4.70
CA TYR A 115 -5.65 -19.20 5.82
C TYR A 115 -6.72 -19.02 6.91
N LYS A 116 -7.66 -18.08 6.72
CA LYS A 116 -8.76 -17.78 7.66
C LYS A 116 -8.28 -17.43 9.08
N GLU A 117 -7.08 -16.88 9.19
CA GLU A 117 -6.53 -16.36 10.46
C GLU A 117 -7.32 -15.14 10.92
N ILE A 118 -7.82 -14.34 9.98
CA ILE A 118 -8.71 -13.22 10.22
C ILE A 118 -9.92 -13.33 9.31
N GLU A 119 -11.12 -13.29 9.86
CA GLU A 119 -12.34 -13.21 9.07
C GLU A 119 -12.61 -11.76 8.66
N ILE A 120 -12.91 -11.52 7.37
CA ILE A 120 -13.16 -10.17 6.83
C ILE A 120 -14.27 -9.44 7.59
N LYS A 121 -15.37 -10.13 7.96
CA LYS A 121 -16.48 -9.50 8.70
C LYS A 121 -16.05 -9.06 10.10
N SER A 122 -15.27 -9.89 10.80
CA SER A 122 -14.69 -9.56 12.10
C SER A 122 -13.72 -8.38 12.01
N LEU A 123 -12.85 -8.36 10.99
CA LEU A 123 -11.96 -7.23 10.73
C LEU A 123 -12.74 -5.94 10.47
N LYS A 124 -13.77 -5.98 9.61
CA LYS A 124 -14.59 -4.80 9.31
C LYS A 124 -15.28 -4.23 10.55
N LYS A 125 -15.83 -5.10 11.41
CA LYS A 125 -16.41 -4.70 12.70
C LYS A 125 -15.38 -4.05 13.62
N TYR A 126 -14.18 -4.64 13.70
CA TYR A 126 -13.09 -4.11 14.50
C TYR A 126 -12.64 -2.71 14.02
N LEU A 127 -12.63 -2.47 12.71
CA LEU A 127 -12.17 -1.22 12.11
C LEU A 127 -13.19 -0.08 12.12
N GLN A 128 -14.48 -0.38 12.32
CA GLN A 128 -15.56 0.61 12.27
C GLN A 128 -15.32 1.87 13.12
N PRO A 129 -14.74 1.80 14.33
CA PRO A 129 -14.47 3.00 15.14
C PRO A 129 -13.31 3.86 14.61
N TYR A 130 -12.50 3.34 13.68
CA TYR A 130 -11.23 3.94 13.27
C TYR A 130 -11.22 4.43 11.81
N ALA A 131 -12.11 3.91 10.97
CA ALA A 131 -12.23 4.27 9.56
C ALA A 131 -13.68 4.09 9.07
N ALA A 132 -14.03 4.77 7.98
CA ALA A 132 -15.31 4.55 7.30
C ALA A 132 -15.29 3.20 6.56
N ILE A 133 -15.86 2.18 7.19
CA ILE A 133 -15.85 0.80 6.68
C ILE A 133 -17.25 0.38 6.26
N ARG A 134 -17.35 -0.18 5.04
CA ARG A 134 -18.57 -0.85 4.59
C ARG A 134 -18.70 -2.22 5.27
N LEU A 135 -19.73 -2.39 6.10
CA LEU A 135 -20.10 -3.68 6.70
C LEU A 135 -20.70 -4.63 5.67
#